data_AF-G9YP60-F1
#
_entry.id   AF-G9YP60-F1
#
_cell.length_a   1.000
_cell.length_b   1.000
_cell.length_c   1.000
_cell.angle_alpha   90.00
_cell.angle_beta   90.00
_cell.angle_gamma   90.00
#
_symmetry.space_group_name_H-M   'P 1'
#
loop_
_entity.id
_entity.type
_entity.pdbx_description
1 polymer ?
#
loop_
_entity_poly.entity_id
_entity_poly.type
_entity_poly.pdbx_seq_one_letter_code
_entity_poly.pdbx_strand_id
1 'polypeptide(L)'
;MYGFIITTAGEGLLARAAAGETLALTEVWVGRGVVEGVEAAKALTALLDPVAQATSTQPEVAGGQLSMLVEYRNDMGGGLEEGFTLSEFGIMAKVGDDAPTLLYYAALGDRAQPVPPIAEGLDVHRFPVAVGVTGEVAVSLEYPAGVWVTHEELEEAMAGIDLSGYVKSSEKGAPNGVATLGPDGKVPGEQLPDIGGVYEVEEAVPPASRKANTLYGLILADYTGTGGEG
;
A
#
# COMPACT_ATOMS: atom_id res chain seq x y z
N MET A 1 -29.95 -9.48 -15.74
CA MET A 1 -30.25 -10.24 -14.49
C MET A 1 -29.87 -9.37 -13.29
N TYR A 2 -30.67 -9.37 -12.22
CA TYR A 2 -30.31 -8.71 -10.95
C TYR A 2 -30.30 -9.75 -9.83
N GLY A 3 -29.24 -9.79 -9.03
CA GLY A 3 -29.09 -10.71 -7.91
C GLY A 3 -27.78 -11.48 -7.97
N PHE A 4 -27.74 -12.62 -7.30
CA PHE A 4 -26.55 -13.45 -7.21
C PHE A 4 -26.86 -14.93 -7.37
N ILE A 5 -25.83 -15.69 -7.70
CA ILE A 5 -25.85 -17.14 -7.88
C ILE A 5 -24.58 -17.73 -7.28
N ILE A 6 -24.75 -18.87 -6.60
CA ILE A 6 -23.65 -19.81 -6.38
C ILE A 6 -23.53 -20.64 -7.66
N THR A 7 -22.36 -20.63 -8.29
CA THR A 7 -22.15 -21.36 -9.55
C THR A 7 -22.19 -22.86 -9.29
N THR A 8 -22.38 -23.67 -10.33
CA THR A 8 -22.30 -25.13 -10.21
C THR A 8 -20.94 -25.58 -9.66
N ALA A 9 -19.85 -24.91 -10.05
CA ALA A 9 -18.53 -25.18 -9.49
C ALA A 9 -18.45 -24.78 -8.01
N GLY A 10 -19.03 -23.64 -7.65
CA GLY A 10 -19.14 -23.15 -6.27
C GLY A 10 -19.94 -24.07 -5.35
N GLU A 11 -21.06 -24.63 -5.82
CA GLU A 11 -21.83 -25.65 -5.09
C GLU A 11 -20.96 -26.88 -4.79
N GLY A 12 -20.13 -27.31 -5.75
CA GLY A 12 -19.16 -28.38 -5.56
C GLY A 12 -18.10 -28.06 -4.50
N LEU A 13 -17.57 -26.83 -4.49
CA LEU A 13 -16.64 -26.38 -3.44
C LEU A 13 -17.29 -26.39 -2.06
N LEU A 14 -18.51 -25.86 -1.93
CA LEU A 14 -19.24 -25.82 -0.67
C LEU A 14 -19.58 -27.22 -0.15
N ALA A 15 -19.93 -28.15 -1.04
CA ALA A 15 -20.20 -29.53 -0.67
C ALA A 15 -18.96 -30.23 -0.08
N ARG A 16 -17.79 -29.98 -0.68
CA ARG A 16 -16.51 -30.50 -0.15
C ARG A 16 -16.11 -29.82 1.15
N ALA A 17 -16.36 -28.52 1.26
CA ALA A 17 -16.10 -27.80 2.48
C ALA A 17 -17.00 -28.29 3.65
N ALA A 18 -18.26 -28.59 3.37
CA ALA A 18 -19.17 -29.24 4.31
C ALA A 18 -18.77 -30.68 4.67
N ALA A 19 -17.95 -31.34 3.84
CA ALA A 19 -17.34 -32.64 4.13
C ALA A 19 -16.05 -32.53 4.97
N GLY A 20 -15.64 -31.33 5.37
CA GLY A 20 -14.52 -31.07 6.28
C GLY A 20 -13.27 -30.52 5.61
N GLU A 21 -13.29 -30.26 4.30
CA GLU A 21 -12.17 -29.59 3.63
C GLU A 21 -12.21 -28.07 3.87
N THR A 22 -11.06 -27.41 3.86
CA THR A 22 -11.01 -25.95 4.02
C THR A 22 -11.32 -25.25 2.70
N LEU A 23 -12.34 -24.40 2.69
CA LEU A 23 -12.64 -23.49 1.59
C LEU A 23 -11.70 -22.29 1.67
N ALA A 24 -10.85 -22.11 0.66
CA ALA A 24 -9.98 -20.95 0.55
C ALA A 24 -10.58 -19.96 -0.44
N LEU A 25 -10.93 -18.75 0.00
CA LEU A 25 -11.29 -17.66 -0.90
C LEU A 25 -10.01 -17.02 -1.42
N THR A 26 -9.84 -16.98 -2.73
CA THR A 26 -8.55 -16.64 -3.35
C THR A 26 -8.51 -15.22 -3.85
N GLU A 27 -9.61 -14.73 -4.43
CA GLU A 27 -9.70 -13.39 -5.01
C GLU A 27 -11.14 -12.90 -5.03
N VAL A 28 -11.32 -11.57 -5.08
CA VAL A 28 -12.60 -10.94 -5.41
C VAL A 28 -12.36 -10.00 -6.58
N TRP A 29 -13.26 -10.02 -7.56
CA TRP A 29 -13.16 -9.19 -8.75
C TRP A 29 -14.47 -8.44 -9.00
N VAL A 30 -14.36 -7.22 -9.51
CA VAL A 30 -15.47 -6.43 -10.05
C VAL A 30 -15.28 -6.23 -11.55
N GLY A 31 -16.39 -6.07 -12.28
CA GLY A 31 -16.35 -6.04 -13.74
C GLY A 31 -17.54 -5.35 -14.41
N ARG A 32 -17.54 -5.41 -15.74
CA ARG A 32 -18.58 -4.85 -16.63
C ARG A 32 -19.40 -5.92 -17.35
N GLY A 33 -19.23 -7.18 -16.97
CA GLY A 33 -19.95 -8.27 -17.63
C GLY A 33 -21.45 -8.24 -17.36
N VAL A 34 -22.18 -8.79 -18.34
CA VAL A 34 -23.64 -8.91 -18.29
C VAL A 34 -24.01 -10.33 -18.71
N VAL A 35 -24.55 -11.11 -17.78
CA VAL A 35 -24.98 -12.47 -18.06
C VAL A 35 -26.41 -12.54 -18.57
N GLU A 36 -26.63 -13.39 -19.58
CA GLU A 36 -27.95 -13.64 -20.17
C GLU A 36 -28.71 -14.75 -19.43
N GLY A 37 -28.97 -14.52 -18.15
CA GLY A 37 -29.87 -15.35 -17.34
C GLY A 37 -29.18 -16.33 -16.39
N VAL A 38 -30.03 -17.06 -15.65
CA VAL A 38 -29.64 -17.92 -14.51
C VAL A 38 -28.74 -19.08 -14.93
N GLU A 39 -29.09 -19.78 -16.01
CA GLU A 39 -28.35 -20.97 -16.45
C GLU A 39 -26.93 -20.63 -16.90
N ALA A 40 -26.78 -19.54 -17.66
CA ALA A 40 -25.47 -19.05 -18.07
C ALA A 40 -24.64 -18.63 -16.85
N ALA A 41 -25.25 -17.95 -15.87
CA ALA A 41 -24.58 -17.55 -14.64
C ALA A 41 -24.11 -18.75 -13.79
N LYS A 42 -24.93 -19.82 -13.72
CA LYS A 42 -24.57 -21.06 -13.01
C LYS A 42 -23.37 -21.78 -13.62
N ALA A 43 -23.20 -21.68 -14.95
CA ALA A 43 -22.11 -22.33 -15.67
C ALA A 43 -20.77 -21.57 -15.60
N LEU A 44 -20.75 -20.36 -15.03
CA LEU A 44 -19.54 -19.55 -14.95
C LEU A 44 -18.51 -20.18 -14.02
N THR A 45 -17.26 -20.11 -14.45
CA THR A 45 -16.06 -20.48 -13.66
C THR A 45 -15.13 -19.29 -13.42
N ALA A 46 -15.42 -18.15 -14.05
CA ALA A 46 -14.77 -16.86 -13.87
C ALA A 46 -15.76 -15.72 -14.22
N LEU A 47 -15.43 -14.47 -13.87
CA LEU A 47 -16.19 -13.29 -14.31
C LEU A 47 -16.18 -13.16 -15.84
N LEU A 48 -17.18 -12.47 -16.38
CA LEU A 48 -17.33 -12.29 -17.82
C LEU A 48 -16.41 -11.19 -18.38
N ASP A 49 -16.32 -10.05 -17.70
CA ASP A 49 -15.43 -8.94 -18.06
C ASP A 49 -14.85 -8.32 -16.78
N PRO A 50 -13.87 -8.99 -16.13
CA PRO A 50 -13.22 -8.49 -14.92
C PRO A 50 -12.40 -7.23 -15.23
N VAL A 51 -12.52 -6.22 -14.37
CA VAL A 51 -11.83 -4.92 -14.52
C VAL A 51 -10.83 -4.68 -13.41
N ALA A 52 -11.22 -4.92 -12.15
CA ALA A 52 -10.36 -4.62 -11.00
C ALA A 52 -10.54 -5.63 -9.86
N GLN A 53 -9.48 -5.80 -9.07
CA GLN A 53 -9.54 -6.58 -7.84
C GLN A 53 -10.25 -5.79 -6.73
N ALA A 54 -11.05 -6.52 -5.98
CA ALA A 54 -11.76 -6.08 -4.79
C ALA A 54 -11.24 -6.86 -3.57
N THR A 55 -11.75 -6.55 -2.40
CA THR A 55 -11.46 -7.28 -1.15
C THR A 55 -12.75 -7.65 -0.44
N SER A 56 -12.62 -8.31 0.71
CA SER A 56 -13.73 -8.58 1.62
C SER A 56 -13.28 -8.50 3.07
N THR A 57 -14.23 -8.43 3.99
CA THR A 57 -13.96 -8.70 5.41
C THR A 57 -13.61 -10.17 5.64
N GLN A 58 -13.01 -10.47 6.79
CA GLN A 58 -12.92 -11.86 7.25
C GLN A 58 -14.32 -12.50 7.23
N PRO A 59 -14.50 -13.64 6.56
CA PRO A 59 -15.79 -14.31 6.54
C PRO A 59 -16.13 -14.86 7.90
N GLU A 60 -17.38 -14.68 8.31
CA GLU A 60 -17.96 -15.25 9.52
C GLU A 60 -18.86 -16.42 9.14
N VAL A 61 -18.69 -17.57 9.81
CA VAL A 61 -19.54 -18.75 9.65
C VAL A 61 -20.33 -18.95 10.93
N ALA A 62 -21.63 -18.66 10.89
CA ALA A 62 -22.52 -18.79 12.04
C ALA A 62 -23.93 -19.20 11.59
N GLY A 63 -24.59 -20.06 12.36
CA GLY A 63 -25.99 -20.43 12.13
C GLY A 63 -26.27 -21.09 10.77
N GLY A 64 -25.29 -21.78 10.17
CA GLY A 64 -25.41 -22.35 8.83
C GLY A 64 -25.34 -21.30 7.71
N GLN A 65 -24.69 -20.16 7.96
CA GLN A 65 -24.48 -19.12 6.97
C GLN A 65 -23.03 -18.64 7.01
N LEU A 66 -22.44 -18.52 5.81
CA LEU A 66 -21.21 -17.80 5.55
C LEU A 66 -21.59 -16.35 5.20
N SER A 67 -21.11 -15.38 5.98
CA SER A 67 -21.34 -13.96 5.73
C SER A 67 -20.03 -13.18 5.65
N MET A 68 -19.99 -12.22 4.72
CA MET A 68 -18.88 -11.27 4.58
C MET A 68 -19.37 -10.00 3.90
N LEU A 69 -18.57 -8.94 3.93
CA LEU A 69 -18.78 -7.75 3.14
C LEU A 69 -17.72 -7.68 2.05
N VAL A 70 -18.14 -7.69 0.79
CA VAL A 70 -17.25 -7.41 -0.35
C VAL A 70 -17.13 -5.90 -0.51
N GLU A 71 -15.91 -5.40 -0.71
CA GLU A 71 -15.63 -4.00 -1.00
C GLU A 71 -14.79 -3.86 -2.25
N TYR A 72 -15.17 -2.92 -3.11
CA TYR A 72 -14.26 -2.35 -4.09
C TYR A 72 -14.06 -0.86 -3.83
N ARG A 73 -12.79 -0.42 -3.85
CA ARG A 73 -12.42 1.00 -3.82
C ARG A 73 -11.58 1.32 -5.03
N ASN A 74 -11.83 2.48 -5.63
CA ASN A 74 -11.12 2.90 -6.82
C ASN A 74 -9.65 3.30 -6.56
N ASP A 75 -9.15 3.27 -5.33
CA ASP A 75 -7.73 3.47 -4.98
C ASP A 75 -6.93 2.16 -4.82
N MET A 76 -7.60 1.00 -4.90
CA MET A 76 -6.95 -0.31 -4.84
C MET A 76 -6.10 -0.58 -6.08
N GLY A 77 -5.08 -1.44 -5.93
CA GLY A 77 -4.27 -1.93 -7.06
C GLY A 77 -3.43 -0.84 -7.77
N GLY A 78 -3.16 0.29 -7.10
CA GLY A 78 -2.49 1.45 -7.69
C GLY A 78 -3.44 2.56 -8.14
N GLY A 79 -4.76 2.34 -8.02
CA GLY A 79 -5.79 3.29 -8.38
C GLY A 79 -6.36 3.07 -9.77
N LEU A 80 -7.66 3.28 -9.92
CA LEU A 80 -8.39 3.14 -11.17
C LEU A 80 -8.08 4.32 -12.10
N GLU A 81 -7.50 4.05 -13.26
CA GLU A 81 -7.13 5.08 -14.23
C GLU A 81 -8.31 5.57 -15.07
N GLU A 82 -9.18 4.66 -15.52
CA GLU A 82 -10.36 4.95 -16.31
C GLU A 82 -11.61 4.45 -15.58
N GLY A 83 -12.61 5.31 -15.46
CA GLY A 83 -13.88 4.93 -14.85
C GLY A 83 -14.60 3.83 -15.63
N PHE A 84 -15.41 3.03 -14.93
CA PHE A 84 -16.23 2.01 -15.57
C PHE A 84 -17.60 1.90 -14.92
N THR A 85 -18.55 1.25 -15.59
CA THR A 85 -19.85 0.93 -15.01
C THR A 85 -19.80 -0.47 -14.41
N LEU A 86 -19.71 -0.55 -13.08
CA LEU A 86 -19.71 -1.80 -12.32
C LEU A 86 -21.07 -2.47 -12.46
N SER A 87 -21.09 -3.61 -13.17
CA SER A 87 -22.30 -4.41 -13.41
C SER A 87 -22.21 -5.81 -12.83
N GLU A 88 -21.01 -6.29 -12.49
CA GLU A 88 -20.82 -7.60 -11.89
C GLU A 88 -19.71 -7.60 -10.84
N PHE A 89 -19.78 -8.56 -9.92
CA PHE A 89 -18.65 -8.95 -9.10
C PHE A 89 -18.69 -10.45 -8.82
N GLY A 90 -17.57 -11.01 -8.41
CA GLY A 90 -17.52 -12.41 -8.02
C GLY A 90 -16.38 -12.75 -7.08
N ILE A 91 -16.57 -13.86 -6.37
CA ILE A 91 -15.65 -14.39 -5.37
C ILE A 91 -15.09 -15.69 -5.90
N MET A 92 -13.77 -15.75 -6.05
CA MET A 92 -13.03 -16.93 -6.45
C MET A 92 -12.66 -17.74 -5.22
N ALA A 93 -12.74 -19.06 -5.33
CA ALA A 93 -12.37 -19.95 -4.25
C ALA A 93 -11.80 -21.28 -4.77
N LYS A 94 -11.13 -22.00 -3.89
CA LYS A 94 -10.66 -23.38 -4.11
C LYS A 94 -10.75 -24.19 -2.83
N VAL A 95 -10.51 -25.48 -2.97
CA VAL A 95 -10.32 -26.42 -1.86
C VAL A 95 -9.03 -27.21 -2.13
N GLY A 96 -8.15 -27.30 -1.13
CA GLY A 96 -6.84 -27.95 -1.29
C GLY A 96 -5.98 -27.29 -2.38
N ASP A 97 -5.40 -28.12 -3.23
CA ASP A 97 -4.50 -27.70 -4.33
C ASP A 97 -5.23 -27.48 -5.67
N ASP A 98 -6.56 -27.48 -5.68
CA ASP A 98 -7.33 -27.27 -6.90
C ASP A 98 -7.13 -25.86 -7.48
N ALA A 99 -7.33 -25.75 -8.79
CA ALA A 99 -7.37 -24.46 -9.44
C ALA A 99 -8.57 -23.62 -8.91
N PRO A 100 -8.37 -22.32 -8.61
CA PRO A 100 -9.47 -21.44 -8.24
C PRO A 100 -10.57 -21.40 -9.30
N THR A 101 -11.82 -21.38 -8.83
CA THR A 101 -13.01 -21.24 -9.67
C THR A 101 -13.99 -20.28 -9.01
N LEU A 102 -14.93 -19.76 -9.80
CA LEU A 102 -15.92 -18.81 -9.33
C LEU A 102 -16.91 -19.47 -8.38
N LEU A 103 -16.87 -19.13 -7.10
CA LEU A 103 -17.84 -19.59 -6.10
C LEU A 103 -19.16 -18.84 -6.23
N TYR A 104 -19.07 -17.52 -6.24
CA TYR A 104 -20.20 -16.61 -6.14
C TYR A 104 -20.15 -15.61 -7.28
N TYR A 105 -21.24 -15.50 -8.02
CA TYR A 105 -21.42 -14.50 -9.07
C TYR A 105 -22.57 -13.57 -8.70
N ALA A 106 -22.36 -12.26 -8.79
CA ALA A 106 -23.41 -11.27 -8.64
C ALA A 106 -23.48 -10.34 -9.85
N ALA A 107 -24.70 -10.05 -10.27
CA ALA A 107 -25.01 -9.12 -11.33
C ALA A 107 -25.90 -7.99 -10.80
N LEU A 108 -25.50 -6.75 -11.08
CA LEU A 108 -26.23 -5.54 -10.72
C LEU A 108 -27.26 -5.14 -11.78
N GLY A 109 -27.33 -5.84 -12.93
CA GLY A 109 -28.34 -5.62 -13.96
C GLY A 109 -28.54 -4.14 -14.30
N ASP A 110 -29.79 -3.68 -14.28
CA ASP A 110 -30.16 -2.28 -14.58
C ASP A 110 -29.76 -1.28 -13.49
N ARG A 111 -29.20 -1.76 -12.37
CA ARG A 111 -28.65 -0.96 -11.26
C ARG A 111 -27.12 -0.96 -11.25
N ALA A 112 -26.50 -1.16 -12.41
CA ALA A 112 -25.07 -1.00 -12.56
C ALA A 112 -24.64 0.41 -12.12
N GLN A 113 -23.47 0.52 -11.50
CA GLN A 113 -23.06 1.74 -10.79
C GLN A 113 -21.80 2.32 -11.46
N PRO A 114 -21.77 3.62 -11.77
CA PRO A 114 -20.56 4.24 -12.30
C PRO A 114 -19.50 4.32 -11.20
N VAL A 115 -18.30 3.85 -11.51
CA VAL A 115 -17.10 4.02 -10.69
C VAL A 115 -16.21 5.04 -11.41
N PRO A 116 -15.93 6.21 -10.82
CA PRO A 116 -15.02 7.19 -11.41
C PRO A 116 -13.56 6.77 -11.22
N PRO A 117 -12.64 7.25 -12.08
CA PRO A 117 -11.21 7.06 -11.86
C PRO A 117 -10.76 7.76 -10.57
N ILE A 118 -9.67 7.29 -9.95
CA ILE A 118 -9.18 7.83 -8.66
C ILE A 118 -8.81 9.31 -8.75
N ALA A 119 -8.43 9.79 -9.95
CA ALA A 119 -8.14 11.19 -10.21
C ALA A 119 -9.32 12.14 -9.93
N GLU A 120 -10.55 11.61 -9.95
CA GLU A 120 -11.78 12.37 -9.65
C GLU A 120 -12.21 12.27 -8.18
N GLY A 121 -11.53 11.45 -7.37
CA GLY A 121 -11.79 11.29 -5.94
C GLY A 121 -11.93 9.82 -5.52
N LEU A 122 -11.88 9.59 -4.21
CA LEU A 122 -12.11 8.27 -3.63
C LEU A 122 -13.58 7.87 -3.79
N ASP A 123 -13.80 6.68 -4.31
CA ASP A 123 -15.11 6.07 -4.46
C ASP A 123 -15.11 4.64 -3.95
N VAL A 124 -16.21 4.23 -3.32
CA VAL A 124 -16.29 3.01 -2.50
C VAL A 124 -17.62 2.31 -2.68
N HIS A 125 -17.57 1.03 -3.06
CA HIS A 125 -18.73 0.16 -3.24
C HIS A 125 -18.67 -1.03 -2.29
N ARG A 126 -19.75 -1.27 -1.55
CA ARG A 126 -19.85 -2.35 -0.55
C ARG A 126 -21.05 -3.24 -0.81
N PHE A 127 -20.83 -4.54 -0.86
CA PHE A 127 -21.85 -5.55 -1.16
C PHE A 127 -21.89 -6.60 -0.04
N PRO A 128 -22.97 -6.66 0.77
CA PRO A 128 -23.12 -7.72 1.74
C PRO A 128 -23.33 -9.05 1.02
N VAL A 129 -22.60 -10.08 1.44
CA VAL A 129 -22.68 -11.44 0.90
C VAL A 129 -23.09 -12.38 2.03
N ALA A 130 -24.11 -13.20 1.74
CA ALA A 130 -24.59 -14.25 2.62
C ALA A 130 -24.84 -15.52 1.81
N VAL A 131 -24.17 -16.60 2.18
CA VAL A 131 -24.29 -17.92 1.53
C VAL A 131 -24.71 -18.92 2.58
N GLY A 132 -25.85 -19.58 2.36
CA GLY A 132 -26.28 -20.69 3.21
C GLY A 132 -25.34 -21.89 3.07
N VAL A 133 -24.89 -22.45 4.19
CA VAL A 133 -24.01 -23.61 4.25
C VAL A 133 -24.58 -24.68 5.18
N THR A 134 -24.34 -25.95 4.86
CA THR A 134 -24.74 -27.07 5.71
C THR A 134 -23.62 -27.42 6.68
N GLY A 135 -23.85 -27.26 7.98
CA GLY A 135 -22.89 -27.63 9.03
C GLY A 135 -21.80 -26.59 9.29
N GLU A 136 -20.72 -27.02 9.93
CA GLU A 136 -19.53 -26.19 10.20
C GLU A 136 -18.61 -26.22 8.98
N VAL A 137 -18.43 -25.07 8.31
CA VAL A 137 -17.53 -24.92 7.17
C VAL A 137 -16.30 -24.14 7.59
N ALA A 138 -15.11 -24.71 7.41
CA ALA A 138 -13.85 -24.01 7.63
C ALA A 138 -13.52 -23.12 6.42
N VAL A 139 -13.37 -21.81 6.65
CA VAL A 139 -13.07 -20.82 5.59
C VAL A 139 -11.76 -20.10 5.90
N SER A 140 -10.92 -19.96 4.87
CA SER A 140 -9.67 -19.19 4.91
C SER A 140 -9.64 -18.15 3.80
N LEU A 141 -8.86 -17.09 3.99
CA LEU A 141 -8.59 -16.07 2.98
C LEU A 141 -7.14 -16.17 2.51
N GLU A 142 -6.92 -16.21 1.20
CA GLU A 142 -5.57 -16.13 0.59
C GLU A 142 -5.22 -14.72 0.11
N TYR A 143 -6.15 -13.77 0.24
CA TYR A 143 -5.94 -12.33 0.01
C TYR A 143 -6.10 -11.54 1.31
N PRO A 144 -5.48 -10.34 1.41
CA PRO A 144 -5.65 -9.49 2.59
C PRO A 144 -7.10 -9.02 2.70
N ALA A 145 -7.73 -9.32 3.83
CA ALA A 145 -9.05 -8.79 4.16
C ALA A 145 -9.00 -7.26 4.26
N GLY A 146 -10.05 -6.59 3.78
CA GLY A 146 -10.29 -5.18 4.04
C GLY A 146 -10.49 -4.96 5.54
N VAL A 147 -9.61 -4.16 6.15
CA VAL A 147 -9.75 -3.75 7.55
C VAL A 147 -10.53 -2.45 7.59
N TRP A 148 -11.63 -2.46 8.33
CA TRP A 148 -12.39 -1.28 8.65
C TRP A 148 -12.00 -0.83 10.04
N VAL A 149 -11.57 0.42 10.17
CA VAL A 149 -11.46 1.08 11.46
C VAL A 149 -12.38 2.29 11.43
N THR A 150 -13.15 2.45 12.49
CA THR A 150 -13.80 3.71 12.80
C THR A 150 -12.74 4.78 13.06
N HIS A 151 -13.13 6.05 12.97
CA HIS A 151 -12.22 7.15 13.34
C HIS A 151 -11.71 7.01 14.78
N GLU A 152 -12.57 6.56 15.69
CA GLU A 152 -12.23 6.31 17.09
C GLU A 152 -11.21 5.18 17.25
N GLU A 153 -11.40 4.05 16.58
CA GLU A 153 -10.42 2.94 16.60
C GLU A 153 -9.08 3.34 16.00
N LEU A 154 -9.08 4.18 14.95
CA LEU A 154 -7.85 4.72 14.38
C LEU A 154 -7.16 5.69 15.35
N GLU A 155 -7.90 6.60 15.99
CA GLU A 155 -7.35 7.51 16.99
C GLU A 155 -6.77 6.74 18.20
N GLU A 156 -7.48 5.72 18.68
CA GLU A 156 -7.00 4.85 19.76
C GLU A 156 -5.72 4.11 19.36
N ALA A 157 -5.68 3.54 18.15
CA ALA A 157 -4.49 2.88 17.63
C ALA A 157 -3.31 3.85 17.46
N MET A 158 -3.56 5.07 16.98
CA MET A 158 -2.53 6.10 16.79
C MET A 158 -2.03 6.68 18.11
N ALA A 159 -2.90 6.82 19.11
CA ALA A 159 -2.53 7.34 20.44
C ALA A 159 -1.52 6.42 21.16
N GLY A 160 -1.50 5.13 20.83
CA GLY A 160 -0.51 4.17 21.35
C GLY A 160 0.87 4.23 20.66
N ILE A 161 1.02 4.99 19.57
CA ILE A 161 2.29 5.07 18.83
C ILE A 161 3.17 6.17 19.45
N ASP A 162 4.21 5.76 20.17
CA ASP A 162 5.24 6.69 20.64
C ASP A 162 6.16 7.11 19.49
N LEU A 163 5.93 8.32 18.98
CA LEU A 163 6.75 8.93 17.92
C LEU A 163 7.92 9.77 18.46
N SER A 164 8.11 9.85 19.78
CA SER A 164 9.14 10.73 20.38
C SER A 164 10.56 10.37 19.96
N GLY A 165 10.82 9.11 19.57
CA GLY A 165 12.10 8.66 19.03
C GLY A 165 12.32 8.87 17.54
N TYR A 166 11.31 9.37 16.80
CA TYR A 166 11.36 9.49 15.35
C TYR A 166 11.52 10.94 14.90
N VAL A 167 12.35 11.14 13.88
CA VAL A 167 12.52 12.42 13.18
C VAL A 167 11.95 12.26 11.78
N LYS A 168 11.13 13.22 11.33
CA LYS A 168 10.56 13.16 9.98
C LYS A 168 11.67 13.25 8.94
N SER A 169 11.54 12.50 7.85
CA SER A 169 12.54 12.52 6.79
C SER A 169 12.75 13.92 6.19
N SER A 170 11.71 14.76 6.17
CA SER A 170 11.78 16.16 5.73
C SER A 170 12.58 17.08 6.65
N GLU A 171 12.79 16.67 7.91
CA GLU A 171 13.54 17.44 8.91
C GLU A 171 15.03 17.05 8.95
N LYS A 172 15.41 15.93 8.31
CA LYS A 172 16.77 15.40 8.31
C LYS A 172 17.68 16.24 7.40
N GLY A 173 18.70 16.87 7.97
CA GLY A 173 19.66 17.71 7.23
C GLY A 173 19.05 18.97 6.62
N ALA A 174 17.82 19.32 6.99
CA ALA A 174 17.13 20.52 6.53
C ALA A 174 17.39 21.71 7.47
N PRO A 175 17.32 22.96 6.97
CA PRO A 175 17.33 24.15 7.83
C PRO A 175 16.25 24.07 8.92
N ASN A 176 16.61 24.42 10.16
CA ASN A 176 15.76 24.27 11.36
C ASN A 176 15.36 22.82 11.71
N GLY A 177 16.00 21.82 11.09
CA GLY A 177 15.78 20.40 11.35
C GLY A 177 16.86 19.76 12.22
N VAL A 178 17.08 18.46 12.03
CA VAL A 178 18.05 17.65 12.79
C VAL A 178 19.19 17.23 11.87
N ALA A 179 20.44 17.43 12.31
CA ALA A 179 21.62 16.98 11.57
C ALA A 179 21.64 15.45 11.46
N THR A 180 21.98 14.92 10.29
CA THR A 180 22.16 13.47 10.12
C THR A 180 23.62 13.08 10.33
N LEU A 181 23.85 11.81 10.65
CA LEU A 181 25.19 11.23 10.75
C LEU A 181 25.47 10.35 9.53
N GLY A 182 26.70 10.44 9.03
CA GLY A 182 27.23 9.55 8.02
C GLY A 182 27.63 8.18 8.59
N PRO A 183 28.14 7.26 7.74
CA PRO A 183 28.57 5.92 8.16
C PRO A 183 29.69 5.92 9.21
N ASP A 184 30.44 7.01 9.29
CA ASP A 184 31.51 7.23 10.26
C ASP A 184 31.00 7.85 11.58
N GLY A 185 29.68 8.01 11.73
CA GLY A 185 29.04 8.58 12.91
C GLY A 185 29.22 10.10 13.03
N LYS A 186 29.64 10.79 11.96
CA LYS A 186 29.85 12.25 11.96
C LYS A 186 28.82 12.97 11.12
N VAL A 187 28.60 14.24 11.44
CA VAL A 187 27.78 15.13 10.60
C VAL A 187 28.47 15.32 9.24
N PRO A 188 27.80 15.04 8.11
CA PRO A 188 28.37 15.29 6.79
C PRO A 188 28.76 16.76 6.59
N GLY A 189 29.89 17.01 5.94
CA GLY A 189 30.39 18.37 5.73
C GLY A 189 29.42 19.28 4.96
N GLU A 190 28.56 18.71 4.12
CA GLU A 190 27.51 19.42 3.38
C GLU A 190 26.46 20.08 4.29
N GLN A 191 26.31 19.61 5.53
CA GLN A 191 25.40 20.19 6.53
C GLN A 191 26.09 21.25 7.41
N LEU A 192 27.40 21.39 7.28
CA LEU A 192 28.18 22.35 8.04
C LEU A 192 28.38 23.63 7.21
N PRO A 193 28.37 24.80 7.85
CA PRO A 193 28.80 26.02 7.18
C PRO A 193 30.28 25.92 6.78
N ASP A 194 30.67 26.60 5.71
CA ASP A 194 32.08 26.69 5.30
C ASP A 194 32.88 27.47 6.35
N ILE A 195 33.60 26.72 7.19
CA ILE A 195 34.52 27.25 8.18
C ILE A 195 35.87 27.46 7.49
N GLY A 196 36.24 28.71 7.26
CA GLY A 196 37.57 29.02 6.74
C GLY A 196 38.66 28.70 7.76
N GLY A 197 39.91 28.76 7.32
CA GLY A 197 41.08 28.33 8.11
C GLY A 197 42.00 29.47 8.55
N VAL A 198 43.04 29.11 9.30
CA VAL A 198 44.24 29.95 9.46
C VAL A 198 45.35 29.27 8.67
N TYR A 199 45.90 29.95 7.67
CA TYR A 199 47.02 29.45 6.89
C TYR A 199 48.23 30.35 7.06
N GLU A 200 49.36 29.73 7.35
CA GLU A 200 50.64 30.40 7.22
C GLU A 200 51.13 30.26 5.77
N VAL A 201 51.57 31.37 5.20
CA VAL A 201 52.01 31.47 3.80
C VAL A 201 53.35 32.18 3.74
N GLU A 202 54.21 31.78 2.81
CA GLU A 202 55.50 32.43 2.57
C GLU A 202 55.37 33.67 1.68
N GLU A 203 54.25 33.82 0.97
CA GLU A 203 53.94 34.96 0.13
C GLU A 203 52.51 35.46 0.37
N ALA A 204 52.29 36.77 0.21
CA ALA A 204 51.00 37.40 0.43
C ALA A 204 49.95 36.89 -0.57
N VAL A 205 48.90 36.23 -0.08
CA VAL A 205 47.79 35.78 -0.93
C VAL A 205 47.00 36.98 -1.46
N PRO A 206 46.86 37.13 -2.80
CA PRO A 206 46.09 38.21 -3.41
C PRO A 206 44.63 38.21 -2.93
N PRO A 207 43.99 39.38 -2.72
CA PRO A 207 42.61 39.45 -2.21
C PRO A 207 41.60 38.62 -3.01
N ALA A 208 41.73 38.56 -4.33
CA ALA A 208 40.85 37.78 -5.21
C ALA A 208 40.98 36.25 -5.04
N SER A 209 42.06 35.78 -4.42
CA SER A 209 42.36 34.36 -4.19
C SER A 209 42.13 33.93 -2.73
N ARG A 210 41.72 34.86 -1.86
CA ARG A 210 41.45 34.55 -0.45
C ARG A 210 40.12 33.81 -0.33
N LYS A 211 40.14 32.67 0.35
CA LYS A 211 38.91 31.94 0.68
C LYS A 211 38.10 32.74 1.70
N ALA A 212 36.78 32.62 1.65
CA ALA A 212 35.90 33.18 2.66
C ALA A 212 36.29 32.66 4.05
N ASN A 213 36.04 33.47 5.08
CA ASN A 213 36.24 33.10 6.50
C ASN A 213 37.67 32.63 6.86
N THR A 214 38.68 32.98 6.05
CA THR A 214 40.05 32.45 6.17
C THR A 214 41.06 33.57 6.48
N LEU A 215 41.90 33.35 7.49
CA LEU A 215 43.02 34.23 7.85
C LEU A 215 44.33 33.71 7.26
N TYR A 216 45.14 34.62 6.73
CA TYR A 216 46.47 34.31 6.17
C TYR A 216 47.54 35.06 6.96
N GLY A 217 48.47 34.33 7.57
CA GLY A 217 49.65 34.87 8.23
C GLY A 217 50.87 34.77 7.32
N LEU A 218 51.56 35.88 7.05
CA LEU A 218 52.80 35.88 6.27
C LEU A 218 53.98 35.55 7.17
N ILE A 219 54.71 34.48 6.87
CA ILE A 219 55.97 34.16 7.56
C ILE A 219 57.11 34.93 6.87
N LEU A 220 57.71 35.86 7.60
CA LEU A 220 58.95 36.54 7.20
C LEU A 220 60.11 35.94 8.00
N ALA A 221 60.67 34.83 7.52
CA ALA A 221 61.83 34.21 8.16
C ALA A 221 63.14 34.84 7.63
N ASP A 222 63.66 35.85 8.33
CA ASP A 222 65.01 36.38 8.08
C ASP A 222 66.06 35.52 8.80
N TYR A 223 66.44 34.38 8.21
CA TYR A 223 67.61 33.61 8.64
C TYR A 223 68.85 34.01 7.82
N THR A 224 69.35 35.22 8.04
CA THR A 224 70.71 35.61 7.60
C THR A 224 71.60 35.91 8.79
N GLY A 225 71.84 34.89 9.61
CA GLY A 225 72.98 34.88 10.53
C GLY A 225 74.27 34.66 9.77
N THR A 226 74.78 35.67 9.05
CA THR A 226 76.20 35.66 8.65
C THR A 226 77.03 35.92 9.90
N GLY A 227 77.59 34.85 10.45
CA GLY A 227 78.60 34.90 11.50
C GLY A 227 79.74 35.83 11.08
N GLY A 228 80.05 36.80 11.94
CA GLY A 228 81.21 37.65 11.77
C GLY A 228 82.49 36.83 11.96
N GLU A 229 83.29 36.74 10.91
CA GLU A 229 84.74 36.58 11.04
C GLU A 229 85.35 37.97 11.19
N GLY A 230 86.15 38.16 12.25
CA GLY A 230 86.85 39.40 12.59
C GLY A 230 87.30 39.43 14.03
#